data_AF-A0A6I9N4E4-F1
#
_entry.id   AF-A0A6I9N4E4-F1
#
_cell.length_a   1.000
_cell.length_b   1.000
_cell.length_c   1.000
_cell.angle_alpha   90.00
_cell.angle_beta   90.00
_cell.angle_gamma   90.00
#
_symmetry.space_group_name_H-M   'P 1'
#
loop_
_entity.id
_entity.type
_entity.pdbx_description
1 polymer ?
#
loop_
_entity_poly.entity_id
_entity_poly.type
_entity_poly.pdbx_seq_one_letter_code
_entity_poly.pdbx_strand_id
1 'polypeptide(L)'
;SVGSGLSLEPPATTEVDEEEDGMSDIIQEVTGLIWSQDLRVQEVRRLLQSSRPVRVSVVQLPEVSDHEYIEEKENKLLQLCQRTMALPVGRGLFTLFSYHPVLTEPLPVPKLNLTGRAPPRNTMVDLNSGNIDVPPNMTSWPSFHNGVAAGLKIAPASQVSLKPQLHQAM
;
A
#
# COMPACT_ATOMS: atom_id res chain seq x y z
N SER A 1 54.12 0.13 -5.98
CA SER A 1 52.88 -0.58 -6.32
C SER A 1 51.92 -0.53 -5.15
N VAL A 2 50.95 0.38 -5.20
CA VAL A 2 49.87 0.49 -4.22
C VAL A 2 48.72 -0.33 -4.78
N GLY A 3 48.34 -1.40 -4.07
CA GLY A 3 47.15 -2.18 -4.36
C GLY A 3 45.92 -1.47 -3.82
N SER A 4 45.09 -0.92 -4.69
CA SER A 4 43.76 -0.41 -4.34
C SER A 4 42.77 -1.57 -4.38
N GLY A 5 42.51 -2.15 -3.21
CA GLY A 5 41.32 -2.98 -3.02
C GLY A 5 40.09 -2.09 -3.02
N LEU A 6 39.29 -2.16 -4.08
CA LEU A 6 37.96 -1.56 -4.11
C LEU A 6 37.07 -2.35 -3.16
N SER A 7 36.88 -1.83 -1.95
CA SER A 7 35.83 -2.31 -1.06
C SER A 7 34.50 -1.90 -1.68
N LEU A 8 33.80 -2.87 -2.27
CA LEU A 8 32.41 -2.72 -2.70
C LEU A 8 31.56 -2.60 -1.43
N GLU A 9 31.36 -1.37 -0.99
CA GLU A 9 30.35 -1.07 0.02
C GLU A 9 28.97 -1.42 -0.59
N PRO A 10 28.18 -2.30 0.04
CA PRO A 10 26.84 -2.57 -0.45
C PRO A 10 26.04 -1.27 -0.44
N PRO A 11 25.13 -1.05 -1.42
CA PRO A 11 24.32 0.16 -1.41
C PRO A 11 23.56 0.20 -0.09
N ALA A 12 23.60 1.37 0.56
CA ALA A 12 22.84 1.63 1.76
C ALA A 12 21.40 1.15 1.53
N THR A 13 21.01 0.11 2.26
CA THR A 13 19.60 -0.24 2.42
C THR A 13 18.99 0.98 3.08
N THR A 14 18.41 1.88 2.29
CA THR A 14 17.34 2.70 2.80
C THR A 14 16.33 1.69 3.29
N GLU A 15 16.23 1.51 4.60
CA GLU A 15 15.07 0.94 5.24
C GLU A 15 13.92 1.89 4.92
N VAL A 16 13.44 1.79 3.68
CA VAL A 16 12.10 2.22 3.35
C VAL A 16 11.31 1.26 4.21
N ASP A 17 10.79 1.72 5.35
CA ASP A 17 9.67 1.08 6.04
C ASP A 17 8.84 0.44 4.94
N GLU A 18 8.83 -0.90 4.86
CA GLU A 18 8.03 -1.59 3.86
C GLU A 18 6.58 -1.32 4.27
N GLU A 19 6.06 -0.16 3.84
CA GLU A 19 4.80 0.41 4.30
C GLU A 19 3.74 -0.67 4.12
N GLU A 20 3.24 -1.20 5.24
CA GLU A 20 2.42 -2.41 5.27
C GLU A 20 1.21 -2.22 4.33
N ASP A 21 1.11 -3.06 3.31
CA ASP A 21 0.08 -2.98 2.27
C ASP A 21 -1.14 -3.88 2.55
N GLY A 22 -1.10 -4.60 3.68
CA GLY A 22 -2.16 -5.49 4.15
C GLY A 22 -2.26 -6.82 3.41
N MET A 23 -1.26 -7.20 2.59
CA MET A 23 -1.28 -8.42 1.76
C MET A 23 -0.15 -9.41 2.10
N SER A 24 0.58 -9.20 3.20
CA SER A 24 1.70 -10.04 3.62
C SER A 24 1.28 -11.43 4.13
N ASP A 25 0.03 -11.58 4.59
CA ASP A 25 -0.48 -12.82 5.19
C ASP A 25 -0.85 -13.91 4.15
N ILE A 26 -0.64 -13.65 2.86
CA ILE A 26 -0.89 -14.63 1.80
C ILE A 26 0.19 -15.73 1.86
N ILE A 27 -0.25 -16.98 2.00
CA ILE A 27 0.63 -18.16 2.10
C ILE A 27 1.29 -18.43 0.73
N GLN A 28 2.54 -17.99 0.58
CA GLN A 28 3.27 -18.08 -0.68
C GLN A 28 3.58 -19.52 -1.09
N GLU A 29 3.78 -20.42 -0.13
CA GLU A 29 4.06 -21.84 -0.39
C GLU A 29 2.87 -22.51 -1.07
N VAL A 30 1.64 -22.18 -0.65
CA VAL A 30 0.42 -22.74 -1.24
C VAL A 30 0.11 -22.08 -2.58
N THR A 31 0.13 -20.75 -2.62
CA THR A 31 -0.19 -20.01 -3.85
C THR A 31 0.83 -20.25 -4.96
N GLY A 32 2.11 -20.46 -4.61
CA GLY A 32 3.17 -20.84 -5.54
C GLY A 32 3.01 -22.24 -6.12
N LEU A 33 2.29 -23.16 -5.46
CA LEU A 33 1.92 -24.45 -6.05
C LEU A 33 0.77 -24.33 -7.05
N ILE A 34 -0.24 -23.50 -6.74
CA ILE A 34 -1.40 -23.27 -7.62
C ILE A 34 -0.97 -22.52 -8.90
N TRP A 35 -0.10 -21.53 -8.75
CA TRP A 35 0.35 -20.64 -9.82
C TRP A 35 1.86 -20.67 -9.99
N SER A 36 2.38 -21.87 -10.25
CA SER A 36 3.82 -22.17 -10.30
C SER A 36 4.56 -21.66 -11.53
N GLN A 37 3.82 -21.22 -12.57
CA GLN A 37 4.39 -20.91 -13.88
C GLN A 37 4.64 -19.41 -14.11
N ASP A 38 4.17 -18.55 -13.21
CA ASP A 38 4.26 -17.11 -13.36
C ASP A 38 4.20 -16.38 -12.01
N LEU A 39 4.26 -15.05 -12.05
CA LEU A 39 4.28 -14.18 -10.87
C LEU A 39 2.92 -13.53 -10.60
N ARG A 40 1.81 -14.17 -10.98
CA ARG A 40 0.49 -13.51 -10.94
C ARG A 40 0.10 -12.96 -9.57
N VAL A 41 0.46 -13.64 -8.48
CA VAL A 41 0.17 -13.18 -7.11
C VAL A 41 0.92 -11.89 -6.80
N GLN A 42 2.18 -11.81 -7.24
CA GLN A 42 3.01 -10.60 -7.09
C GLN A 42 2.42 -9.43 -7.89
N GLU A 43 1.95 -9.70 -9.10
CA GLU A 43 1.34 -8.67 -9.95
C GLU A 43 -0.01 -8.21 -9.41
N VAL A 44 -0.86 -9.12 -8.92
CA VAL A 44 -2.12 -8.76 -8.27
C VAL A 44 -1.87 -7.92 -7.02
N ARG A 45 -0.89 -8.30 -6.19
CA ARG A 45 -0.45 -7.50 -5.02
C ARG A 45 -0.01 -6.10 -5.45
N ARG A 46 0.80 -5.99 -6.51
CA ARG A 46 1.25 -4.71 -7.08
C ARG A 46 0.08 -3.84 -7.58
N LEU A 47 -0.92 -4.46 -8.20
CA LEU A 47 -2.10 -3.77 -8.75
C LEU A 47 -3.08 -3.30 -7.67
N LEU A 48 -3.27 -4.09 -6.60
CA LEU A 48 -4.20 -3.82 -5.51
C LEU A 48 -3.60 -3.00 -4.35
N GLN A 49 -2.30 -2.66 -4.43
CA GLN A 49 -1.67 -1.81 -3.43
C GLN A 49 -2.34 -0.43 -3.39
N SER A 50 -2.63 0.07 -2.19
CA SER A 50 -3.14 1.43 -2.00
C SER A 50 -2.41 2.24 -0.92
N SER A 51 -1.29 1.75 -0.40
CA SER A 51 -0.59 2.33 0.76
C SER A 51 0.59 3.20 0.37
N ARG A 52 1.10 3.03 -0.85
CA ARG A 52 2.24 3.81 -1.36
C ARG A 52 1.78 4.92 -2.31
N PRO A 53 2.50 6.06 -2.36
CA PRO A 53 2.20 7.14 -3.30
C PRO A 53 2.20 6.65 -4.75
N VAL A 54 1.28 7.19 -5.56
CA VAL A 54 1.20 6.85 -6.99
C VAL A 54 2.18 7.68 -7.81
N ARG A 55 2.73 7.11 -8.89
CA ARG A 55 3.54 7.89 -9.83
C ARG A 55 2.65 8.83 -10.65
N VAL A 56 2.92 10.14 -10.57
CA VAL A 56 2.23 11.19 -11.32
C VAL A 56 3.18 11.70 -12.40
N SER A 57 2.96 11.29 -13.65
CA SER A 57 3.82 11.69 -14.77
C SER A 57 3.06 12.63 -15.69
N VAL A 58 3.45 13.90 -15.70
CA VAL A 58 2.97 14.94 -16.59
C VAL A 58 4.20 15.61 -17.20
N VAL A 59 4.13 15.99 -18.47
CA VAL A 59 5.22 16.67 -19.18
C VAL A 59 4.90 18.15 -19.18
N GLN A 60 5.81 18.98 -18.66
CA GLN A 60 5.68 20.44 -18.78
C GLN A 60 6.09 20.86 -20.19
N LEU A 61 5.14 21.41 -20.95
CA LEU A 61 5.43 22.00 -22.26
C LEU A 61 5.97 23.43 -22.08
N PRO A 62 6.84 23.94 -22.98
CA PRO A 62 7.43 25.28 -22.86
C PRO A 62 6.42 26.43 -22.74
N GLU A 63 5.24 26.26 -23.31
CA GLU A 63 4.13 27.22 -23.30
C GLU A 63 3.29 27.20 -22.01
N VAL A 64 3.44 26.18 -21.17
CA VAL A 64 2.65 25.99 -19.94
C VAL A 64 3.35 26.66 -18.77
N SER A 65 2.64 27.52 -18.06
CA SER A 65 3.17 28.18 -16.87
C SER A 65 3.42 27.19 -15.73
N ASP A 66 4.29 27.54 -14.78
CA ASP A 66 4.54 26.70 -13.60
C ASP A 66 3.28 26.44 -12.77
N HIS A 67 2.38 27.42 -12.70
CA HIS A 67 1.10 27.29 -12.01
C HIS A 67 0.19 26.28 -12.70
N GLU A 68 -0.06 26.43 -14.00
CA GLU A 68 -0.86 25.48 -14.79
C GLU A 68 -0.26 24.08 -14.74
N TYR A 69 1.08 23.95 -14.79
CA TYR A 69 1.74 22.66 -14.68
C TYR A 69 1.55 21.99 -13.30
N ILE A 70 1.50 22.77 -12.22
CA ILE A 70 1.15 22.26 -10.88
C ILE A 70 -0.28 21.75 -10.86
N GLU A 71 -1.22 22.55 -11.36
CA GLU A 71 -2.64 22.19 -11.45
C GLU A 71 -2.87 20.92 -12.30
N GLU A 72 -2.15 20.75 -13.42
CA GLU A 72 -2.21 19.55 -14.25
C GLU A 72 -1.75 18.29 -13.50
N LYS A 73 -0.70 18.39 -12.69
CA LYS A 73 -0.23 17.27 -11.85
C LYS A 73 -1.26 16.91 -10.79
N GLU A 74 -1.90 17.88 -10.18
CA GLU A 74 -2.94 17.67 -9.16
C GLU A 74 -4.21 17.08 -9.77
N ASN A 75 -4.65 17.57 -10.92
CA ASN A 75 -5.73 16.97 -11.71
C ASN A 75 -5.41 15.52 -12.09
N LYS A 76 -4.17 15.24 -12.52
CA LYS A 76 -3.73 13.87 -12.82
C LYS A 76 -3.74 12.99 -11.57
N LEU A 77 -3.30 13.54 -10.43
CA LEU A 77 -3.34 12.85 -9.15
C LEU A 77 -4.79 12.54 -8.75
N LEU A 78 -5.72 13.48 -8.89
CA LEU A 78 -7.14 13.27 -8.57
C LEU A 78 -7.72 12.07 -9.35
N GLN A 79 -7.46 11.99 -10.66
CA GLN A 79 -7.86 10.84 -11.49
C GLN A 79 -7.25 9.52 -10.99
N LEU A 80 -5.97 9.52 -10.61
CA LEU A 80 -5.32 8.33 -10.06
C LEU A 80 -5.89 7.95 -8.69
N CYS A 81 -6.25 8.94 -7.86
CA CYS A 81 -6.89 8.74 -6.57
C CYS A 81 -8.27 8.12 -6.71
N GLN A 82 -9.06 8.48 -7.73
CA GLN A 82 -10.33 7.79 -8.03
C GLN A 82 -10.15 6.28 -8.19
N ARG A 83 -9.11 5.85 -8.93
CA ARG A 83 -8.74 4.44 -9.03
C ARG A 83 -8.28 3.88 -7.67
N THR A 84 -7.35 4.56 -6.99
CA THR A 84 -6.78 4.10 -5.71
C THR A 84 -7.86 3.88 -4.64
N MET A 85 -8.87 4.75 -4.59
CA MET A 85 -10.00 4.67 -3.67
C MET A 85 -10.88 3.42 -3.89
N ALA A 86 -10.86 2.83 -5.08
CA ALA A 86 -11.59 1.61 -5.40
C ALA A 86 -10.79 0.32 -5.08
N LEU A 87 -9.46 0.40 -4.99
CA LEU A 87 -8.59 -0.76 -4.80
C LEU A 87 -8.86 -1.57 -3.52
N PRO A 88 -9.19 -0.96 -2.35
CA PRO A 88 -9.43 -1.72 -1.14
C PRO A 88 -10.50 -2.81 -1.27
N VAL A 89 -11.54 -2.59 -2.09
CA VAL A 89 -12.59 -3.60 -2.30
C VAL A 89 -12.00 -4.88 -2.91
N GLY A 90 -11.20 -4.73 -3.97
CA GLY A 90 -10.50 -5.86 -4.60
C GLY A 90 -9.45 -6.48 -3.67
N ARG A 91 -8.73 -5.66 -2.90
CA ARG A 91 -7.75 -6.14 -1.91
C ARG A 91 -8.42 -7.04 -0.86
N GLY A 92 -9.57 -6.66 -0.33
CA GLY A 92 -10.30 -7.45 0.67
C GLY A 92 -10.72 -8.83 0.16
N LEU A 93 -11.07 -8.94 -1.12
CA LEU A 93 -11.35 -10.24 -1.75
C LEU A 93 -10.07 -11.06 -1.95
N PHE A 94 -8.98 -10.41 -2.30
CA PHE A 94 -7.69 -11.06 -2.55
C PHE A 94 -7.08 -11.67 -1.27
N THR A 95 -7.27 -11.03 -0.12
CA THR A 95 -6.73 -11.49 1.19
C THR A 95 -7.78 -12.14 2.08
N LEU A 96 -8.95 -12.48 1.55
CA LEU A 96 -10.06 -13.02 2.34
C LEU A 96 -9.62 -14.24 3.16
N PHE A 97 -9.85 -14.19 4.48
CA PHE A 97 -9.58 -15.27 5.43
C PHE A 97 -8.13 -15.80 5.43
N SER A 98 -7.15 -14.98 5.09
CA SER A 98 -5.73 -15.37 5.02
C SER A 98 -4.95 -15.22 6.34
N TYR A 99 -5.49 -14.54 7.34
CA TYR A 99 -4.75 -14.10 8.53
C TYR A 99 -5.37 -14.62 9.83
N HIS A 100 -4.51 -15.01 10.78
CA HIS A 100 -4.90 -15.35 12.14
C HIS A 100 -4.35 -14.28 13.11
N PRO A 101 -5.20 -13.42 13.70
CA PRO A 101 -4.75 -12.32 14.53
C PRO A 101 -4.18 -12.78 15.88
N VAL A 102 -3.20 -12.02 16.38
CA VAL A 102 -2.75 -12.10 17.78
C VAL A 102 -3.75 -11.33 18.64
N LEU A 103 -4.36 -12.00 19.64
CA LEU A 103 -5.47 -11.42 20.44
C LEU A 103 -5.09 -10.16 21.23
N THR A 104 -3.80 -9.96 21.51
CA THR A 104 -3.29 -8.82 22.28
C THR A 104 -2.95 -7.61 21.42
N GLU A 105 -3.07 -7.72 20.09
CA GLU A 105 -2.66 -6.68 19.15
C GLU A 105 -3.85 -6.17 18.34
N PRO A 106 -3.90 -4.86 18.05
CA PRO A 106 -4.89 -4.33 17.13
C PRO A 106 -4.63 -4.89 15.73
N LEU A 107 -5.70 -5.18 14.99
CA LEU A 107 -5.59 -5.57 13.59
C LEU A 107 -4.96 -4.42 12.79
N PRO A 108 -3.81 -4.64 12.10
CA PRO A 108 -3.22 -3.60 11.28
C PRO A 108 -4.14 -3.28 10.10
N VAL A 109 -4.55 -2.03 10.00
CA VAL A 109 -5.26 -1.48 8.84
C VAL A 109 -4.23 -0.74 7.99
N PRO A 110 -3.92 -1.20 6.77
CA PRO A 110 -2.93 -0.55 5.93
C PRO A 110 -3.39 0.87 5.58
N LYS A 111 -2.44 1.81 5.48
CA LYS A 111 -2.75 3.20 5.11
C LYS A 111 -3.41 3.25 3.72
N LEU A 112 -4.39 4.13 3.55
CA LEU A 112 -4.90 4.51 2.23
C LEU A 112 -4.23 5.82 1.81
N ASN A 113 -3.33 5.74 0.83
CA ASN A 113 -2.46 6.85 0.43
C ASN A 113 -2.93 7.46 -0.90
N LEU A 114 -3.36 8.72 -0.82
CA LEU A 114 -3.87 9.49 -1.97
C LEU A 114 -2.86 10.58 -2.41
N THR A 115 -1.58 10.41 -2.07
CA THR A 115 -0.51 11.29 -2.53
C THR A 115 0.17 10.75 -3.78
N GLY A 116 0.82 11.65 -4.51
CA GLY A 116 1.58 11.36 -5.71
C GLY A 116 3.07 11.64 -5.55
N ARG A 117 3.87 11.03 -6.43
CA ARG A 117 5.27 11.37 -6.64
C ARG A 117 5.52 11.68 -8.10
N ALA A 118 6.04 12.87 -8.38
CA ALA A 118 6.33 13.31 -9.75
C ALA A 118 7.82 13.11 -10.10
N PRO A 119 8.15 12.39 -11.19
CA PRO A 119 9.52 12.28 -11.68
C PRO A 119 9.99 13.62 -12.31
N PRO A 120 11.30 13.81 -12.51
CA PRO A 120 12.40 12.90 -12.14
C PRO A 120 12.83 13.03 -10.67
N ARG A 121 12.48 14.14 -10.00
CA ARG A 121 12.93 14.48 -8.64
C ARG A 121 12.12 13.82 -7.53
N ASN A 122 11.13 12.99 -7.87
CA ASN A 122 10.24 12.31 -6.92
C ASN A 122 9.53 13.29 -5.97
N THR A 123 9.18 14.49 -6.44
CA THR A 123 8.54 15.53 -5.63
C THR A 123 7.15 15.06 -5.20
N MET A 124 6.76 15.36 -3.95
CA MET A 124 5.41 15.06 -3.48
C MET A 124 4.40 15.91 -4.26
N VAL A 125 3.26 15.30 -4.60
CA VAL A 125 2.06 15.98 -5.08
C VAL A 125 0.94 15.55 -4.15
N ASP A 126 0.15 16.49 -3.64
CA ASP A 126 -1.02 16.21 -2.82
C ASP A 126 -2.23 17.03 -3.32
N LEU A 127 -3.40 16.74 -2.76
CA LEU A 127 -4.67 17.36 -3.14
C LEU A 127 -5.13 18.44 -2.14
N ASN A 128 -4.28 18.79 -1.16
CA ASN A 128 -4.62 19.69 -0.06
C ASN A 128 -4.13 21.13 -0.29
N SER A 129 -3.49 21.39 -1.42
CA SER A 129 -2.91 22.68 -1.82
C SER A 129 -3.96 23.75 -2.13
N GLY A 130 -5.17 23.35 -2.51
CA GLY A 130 -6.27 24.25 -2.88
C GLY A 130 -6.24 24.75 -4.33
N ASN A 131 -5.36 24.22 -5.21
CA ASN A 131 -5.41 24.62 -6.63
C ASN A 131 -6.53 23.91 -7.40
N ILE A 132 -7.10 22.82 -6.87
CA ILE A 132 -8.22 22.10 -7.47
C ILE A 132 -9.34 21.86 -6.46
N ASP A 133 -10.57 21.85 -6.96
CA ASP A 133 -11.76 21.57 -6.15
C ASP A 133 -11.88 20.07 -5.86
N VAL A 134 -11.79 19.71 -4.58
CA VAL A 134 -11.93 18.34 -4.10
C VAL A 134 -13.14 18.22 -3.18
N PRO A 135 -14.02 17.22 -3.36
CA PRO A 135 -15.16 17.04 -2.47
C PRO A 135 -14.73 16.84 -1.00
N PRO A 136 -15.35 17.53 -0.02
CA PRO A 136 -14.89 17.55 1.36
C PRO A 136 -14.93 16.18 2.06
N ASN A 137 -15.73 15.24 1.57
CA ASN A 137 -15.90 13.89 2.10
C ASN A 137 -15.39 12.78 1.16
N MET A 138 -14.49 13.13 0.22
CA MET A 138 -13.96 12.21 -0.79
C MET A 138 -13.39 10.91 -0.20
N THR A 139 -12.83 10.95 1.02
CA THR A 139 -12.15 9.80 1.63
C THR A 139 -13.02 8.95 2.56
N SER A 140 -14.27 9.32 2.84
CA SER A 140 -15.10 8.61 3.83
C SER A 140 -15.43 7.16 3.41
N TRP A 141 -16.02 6.96 2.24
CA TRP A 141 -16.31 5.61 1.70
C TRP A 141 -15.04 4.79 1.41
N PRO A 142 -13.99 5.35 0.79
CA PRO A 142 -12.73 4.64 0.60
C PRO A 142 -12.10 4.16 1.90
N SER A 143 -12.14 4.97 2.96
CA SER A 143 -11.65 4.58 4.30
C SER A 143 -12.48 3.46 4.91
N PHE A 144 -13.80 3.49 4.72
CA PHE A 144 -14.68 2.38 5.11
C PHE A 144 -14.30 1.09 4.37
N HIS A 145 -14.15 1.11 3.04
CA HIS A 145 -13.70 -0.05 2.27
C HIS A 145 -12.32 -0.54 2.71
N ASN A 146 -11.41 0.38 3.06
CA ASN A 146 -10.08 0.07 3.57
C ASN A 146 -10.14 -0.71 4.88
N GLY A 147 -11.00 -0.29 5.81
CA GLY A 147 -11.27 -1.01 7.06
C GLY A 147 -11.92 -2.37 6.83
N VAL A 148 -12.93 -2.46 5.95
CA VAL A 148 -13.57 -3.75 5.60
C VAL A 148 -12.55 -4.72 5.01
N ALA A 149 -11.70 -4.27 4.09
CA ALA A 149 -10.66 -5.10 3.50
C ALA A 149 -9.65 -5.62 4.53
N ALA A 150 -9.28 -4.79 5.51
CA ALA A 150 -8.44 -5.22 6.63
C ALA A 150 -9.18 -6.22 7.53
N GLY A 151 -10.48 -6.05 7.78
CA GLY A 151 -11.27 -6.98 8.59
C GLY A 151 -11.50 -8.34 7.95
N LEU A 152 -11.77 -8.37 6.64
CA LEU A 152 -12.09 -9.60 5.89
C LEU A 152 -10.94 -10.62 5.85
N LYS A 153 -9.68 -10.20 6.10
CA LYS A 153 -8.57 -11.15 6.13
C LYS A 153 -8.59 -12.09 7.34
N ILE A 154 -9.33 -11.77 8.42
CA ILE A 154 -9.39 -12.61 9.61
C ILE A 154 -10.07 -13.95 9.29
N ALA A 155 -9.34 -15.06 9.47
CA ALA A 155 -9.84 -16.40 9.20
C ALA A 155 -10.97 -16.78 10.19
N PRO A 156 -12.08 -17.42 9.75
CA PRO A 156 -13.21 -17.80 10.61
C PRO A 156 -12.84 -18.78 11.73
N ALA A 157 -11.79 -19.57 11.53
CA ALA A 157 -11.30 -20.56 12.48
C ALA A 157 -10.28 -19.99 13.49
N SER A 158 -10.11 -18.67 13.56
CA SER A 158 -9.32 -17.98 14.57
C SER A 158 -9.98 -18.16 15.95
N GLN A 159 -9.89 -19.35 16.52
CA GLN A 159 -10.49 -19.63 17.81
C GLN A 159 -9.76 -18.88 18.91
N VAL A 160 -10.55 -18.10 19.65
CA VAL A 160 -10.26 -17.54 20.97
C VAL A 160 -10.07 -18.71 21.95
N SER A 161 -8.94 -19.42 21.86
CA SER A 161 -8.54 -20.35 22.90
C SER A 161 -7.88 -19.57 24.03
N LEU A 162 -8.69 -18.85 24.82
CA LEU A 162 -8.30 -18.47 26.17
C LEU A 162 -8.27 -19.75 27.02
N LYS A 163 -7.22 -20.56 26.89
CA LYS A 163 -6.95 -21.60 27.89
C LYS A 163 -6.61 -20.86 29.18
N PRO A 164 -7.41 -20.99 30.26
CA PRO A 164 -7.01 -20.44 31.54
C PRO A 164 -5.75 -21.19 31.98
N GLN A 165 -4.64 -20.48 32.15
CA GLN A 165 -3.38 -21.00 32.68
C GLN A 165 -3.47 -21.28 34.20
N LEU A 166 -4.60 -21.77 34.70
CA LEU A 166 -4.85 -21.97 36.13
C LEU A 166 -4.57 -23.40 36.64
N HIS A 167 -3.79 -24.21 35.92
CA HIS A 167 -3.44 -25.58 36.38
C HIS A 167 -1.93 -25.85 36.52
N GLN A 168 -1.11 -24.82 36.75
CA GLN A 168 0.30 -24.99 37.14
C GLN A 168 0.68 -24.30 38.45
N ALA A 169 -0.28 -24.18 39.38
CA ALA A 169 0.01 -23.80 40.76
C ALA A 169 -0.82 -24.65 41.73
N MET A 170 -0.47 -25.94 41.84
CA MET A 170 -0.67 -26.75 43.05
C MET A 170 0.55 -27.66 43.22
#